data_AF-A0A6C0C4D6-F1
#
_entry.id   AF-A0A6C0C4D6-F1
#
_cell.length_a   1.000
_cell.length_b   1.000
_cell.length_c   1.000
_cell.angle_alpha   90.00
_cell.angle_beta   90.00
_cell.angle_gamma   90.00
#
_symmetry.space_group_name_H-M   'P 1'
#
loop_
_entity.id
_entity.type
_entity.pdbx_description
1 polymer ?
#
loop_
_entity_poly.entity_id
_entity_poly.type
_entity_poly.pdbx_seq_one_letter_code
_entity_poly.pdbx_strand_id
1 'polypeptide(L)'
;MEKRLNRKIDVAFQDFKLSIKNKMTELNIVNAPEGRELLQYIYDFPVFSIVKLDLQKRKRVKNSVPFNERCCALRANNEQCTRRKKNDDRFCGTHIKGIPHGEISADSQIKDTVKKVEVWAQDIQGIIYFIDSVGNVYDPQQVHENEKNPSIIAKYTKTEDGEFKIPSIF
;
A
#
# COMPACT_ATOMS: atom_id res chain seq x y z
N MET A 1 2.93 23.02 5.95
CA MET A 1 3.40 23.15 4.54
C MET A 1 2.26 23.55 3.62
N GLU A 2 1.14 22.81 3.64
CA GLU A 2 -0.13 23.11 2.93
C GLU A 2 -0.62 24.56 3.08
N LYS A 3 -0.88 25.03 4.32
CA LYS A 3 -1.32 26.42 4.57
C LYS A 3 -0.42 27.49 3.93
N ARG A 4 0.89 27.25 3.92
CA ARG A 4 1.87 28.18 3.32
C ARG A 4 1.77 28.18 1.80
N LEU A 5 1.54 27.02 1.18
CA LEU A 5 1.37 26.91 -0.26
C LEU A 5 0.03 27.53 -0.70
N ASN A 6 -1.07 27.21 0.01
CA ASN A 6 -2.38 27.80 -0.27
C ASN A 6 -2.34 29.32 -0.17
N ARG A 7 -1.70 29.88 0.87
CA ARG A 7 -1.50 31.34 0.97
C ARG A 7 -0.76 31.95 -0.24
N LYS A 8 0.23 31.24 -0.80
CA LYS A 8 0.93 31.71 -2.01
C LYS A 8 0.03 31.66 -3.25
N ILE A 9 -0.77 30.60 -3.37
CA ILE A 9 -1.74 30.45 -4.46
C ILE A 9 -2.80 31.54 -4.35
N ASP A 10 -3.33 31.80 -3.15
CA ASP A 10 -4.33 32.84 -2.91
C ASP A 10 -3.83 34.22 -3.30
N VAL A 11 -2.60 34.58 -2.89
CA VAL A 11 -1.98 35.87 -3.26
C VAL A 11 -1.81 35.96 -4.78
N ALA A 12 -1.28 34.93 -5.43
CA ALA A 12 -1.10 34.93 -6.88
C ALA A 12 -2.44 35.04 -7.64
N PHE A 13 -3.49 34.37 -7.18
CA PHE A 13 -4.82 34.47 -7.77
C PHE A 13 -5.49 35.82 -7.50
N GLN A 14 -5.25 36.44 -6.34
CA GLN A 14 -5.71 37.79 -6.06
C GLN A 14 -5.04 38.80 -7.00
N ASP A 15 -3.72 38.71 -7.18
CA ASP A 15 -2.97 39.57 -8.09
C ASP A 15 -3.46 39.38 -9.54
N PHE A 16 -3.73 38.14 -9.95
CA PHE A 16 -4.31 37.83 -11.25
C PHE A 16 -5.71 38.44 -11.44
N LYS A 17 -6.63 38.26 -10.49
CA LYS A 17 -7.98 38.86 -10.53
C LYS A 17 -7.90 40.39 -10.61
N LEU A 18 -6.99 41.00 -9.86
CA LEU A 18 -6.77 42.44 -9.85
C LEU A 18 -6.17 42.95 -11.17
N SER A 19 -5.24 42.20 -11.77
CA SER A 19 -4.70 42.49 -13.11
C SER A 19 -5.79 42.47 -14.18
N ILE A 20 -6.70 41.47 -14.16
CA ILE A 20 -7.82 41.42 -15.09
C ILE A 20 -8.77 42.61 -14.88
N LYS A 21 -9.12 42.92 -13.62
CA LYS A 21 -9.96 44.07 -13.29
C LYS A 21 -9.37 45.37 -13.85
N ASN A 22 -8.07 45.59 -13.67
CA ASN A 22 -7.39 46.77 -14.20
C ASN A 22 -7.46 46.78 -15.72
N LYS A 23 -7.23 45.64 -16.39
CA LYS A 23 -7.28 45.55 -17.84
C LYS A 23 -8.68 45.79 -18.42
N MET A 24 -9.72 45.28 -17.76
CA MET A 24 -11.11 45.54 -18.13
C MET A 24 -11.50 47.01 -17.95
N THR A 25 -10.92 47.67 -16.94
CA THR A 25 -11.12 49.11 -16.70
C THR A 25 -10.43 49.94 -17.79
N GLU A 26 -9.19 49.59 -18.16
CA GLU A 26 -8.47 50.23 -19.28
C GLU A 26 -9.23 50.12 -20.61
N LEU A 27 -9.88 48.98 -20.86
CA LEU A 27 -10.66 48.72 -22.07
C LEU A 27 -12.10 49.28 -22.00
N ASN A 28 -12.48 49.94 -20.90
CA ASN A 28 -13.84 50.45 -20.63
C ASN A 28 -14.96 49.38 -20.70
N ILE A 29 -14.60 48.10 -20.56
CA ILE A 29 -15.56 46.97 -20.62
C ILE A 29 -16.48 46.97 -19.40
N VAL A 30 -15.99 47.42 -18.24
CA VAL A 30 -16.73 47.45 -16.96
C VAL A 30 -17.95 48.40 -16.97
N ASN A 31 -18.00 49.33 -17.94
CA ASN A 31 -19.13 50.24 -18.08
C ASN A 31 -20.38 49.54 -18.65
N ALA A 32 -20.17 48.46 -19.42
CA ALA A 32 -21.25 47.63 -19.94
C ALA A 32 -21.74 46.64 -18.85
N PRO A 33 -23.05 46.35 -18.76
CA PRO A 33 -23.58 45.40 -17.80
C PRO A 33 -22.98 43.99 -17.96
N GLU A 34 -22.71 43.56 -19.19
CA GLU A 34 -22.07 42.27 -19.50
C GLU A 34 -20.63 42.22 -18.95
N GLY A 35 -19.92 43.35 -18.94
CA GLY A 35 -18.58 43.45 -18.38
C GLY A 35 -18.56 43.33 -16.86
N ARG A 36 -19.61 43.80 -16.18
CA ARG A 36 -19.75 43.65 -14.71
C ARG A 36 -20.09 42.22 -14.32
N GLU A 37 -20.98 41.58 -15.09
CA GLU A 37 -21.31 40.16 -14.91
C GLU A 37 -20.07 39.28 -15.09
N LEU A 38 -19.28 39.54 -16.13
CA LEU A 38 -18.01 38.84 -16.36
C LEU A 38 -17.00 39.07 -15.24
N LEU A 39 -16.88 40.30 -14.74
CA LEU A 39 -15.99 40.61 -13.61
C LEU A 39 -16.42 39.85 -12.35
N GLN A 40 -17.72 39.80 -12.07
CA GLN A 40 -18.26 39.06 -10.94
C GLN A 40 -17.98 37.56 -11.07
N TYR A 41 -18.21 36.98 -12.24
CA TYR A 41 -17.89 35.58 -12.52
C TYR A 41 -16.41 35.24 -12.25
N ILE A 42 -15.48 36.14 -12.64
CA ILE A 42 -14.05 35.96 -12.41
C ILE A 42 -13.71 35.99 -10.91
N TYR A 43 -14.35 36.88 -10.14
CA TYR A 43 -14.12 36.98 -8.69
C TYR A 43 -14.72 35.81 -7.92
N ASP A 44 -15.88 35.32 -8.34
CA ASP A 44 -16.56 34.17 -7.72
C ASP A 44 -15.91 32.84 -8.09
N PHE A 45 -15.06 32.81 -9.13
CA PHE A 45 -14.36 31.59 -9.53
C PHE A 45 -13.50 31.04 -8.36
N PRO A 46 -13.71 29.76 -7.98
CA PRO A 46 -13.06 29.17 -6.82
C PRO A 46 -11.55 29.06 -7.03
N VAL A 47 -10.79 29.42 -5.99
CA VAL A 47 -9.33 29.27 -5.99
C VAL A 47 -8.98 27.82 -5.66
N PHE A 48 -8.06 27.26 -6.43
CA PHE A 48 -7.54 25.91 -6.18
C PHE A 48 -6.85 25.84 -4.81
N SER A 49 -7.17 24.82 -4.02
CA SER A 49 -6.54 24.57 -2.72
C SER A 49 -5.87 23.20 -2.71
N ILE A 50 -4.63 23.16 -2.20
CA ILE A 50 -3.90 21.92 -1.97
C ILE A 50 -4.41 21.34 -0.66
N VAL A 51 -4.79 20.07 -0.67
CA VAL A 51 -5.22 19.31 0.51
C VAL A 51 -4.09 18.40 1.01
N LYS A 52 -4.19 17.94 2.27
CA LYS A 52 -3.23 16.99 2.86
C LYS A 52 -2.95 15.77 1.98
N LEU A 53 -3.96 15.24 1.31
CA LEU A 53 -3.82 14.06 0.44
C LEU A 53 -2.89 14.30 -0.76
N ASP A 54 -2.79 15.54 -1.24
CA ASP A 54 -1.91 15.90 -2.37
C ASP A 54 -0.44 15.91 -1.95
N LEU A 55 -0.17 16.18 -0.68
CA LEU A 55 1.18 16.24 -0.10
C LEU A 55 1.63 14.90 0.50
N GLN A 56 0.71 13.95 0.68
CA GLN A 56 1.05 12.63 1.19
C GLN A 56 1.81 11.85 0.11
N LYS A 57 3.04 11.44 0.43
CA LYS A 57 3.78 10.47 -0.39
C LYS A 57 2.95 9.19 -0.44
N ARG A 58 2.35 8.91 -1.59
CA ARG A 58 1.63 7.66 -1.81
C ARG A 58 2.62 6.51 -1.63
N LYS A 59 2.42 5.71 -0.59
CA LYS A 59 3.14 4.45 -0.42
C LYS A 59 2.61 3.50 -1.49
N ARG A 60 3.28 3.44 -2.65
CA ARG A 60 2.95 2.43 -3.67
C ARG A 60 3.05 1.07 -2.98
N VAL A 61 1.96 0.31 -2.99
CA VAL A 61 1.97 -1.09 -2.56
C VAL A 61 3.02 -1.79 -3.41
N LYS A 62 4.11 -2.21 -2.77
CA LYS A 62 5.11 -3.04 -3.45
C LYS A 62 4.49 -4.42 -3.53
N ASN A 63 3.98 -4.80 -4.70
CA ASN A 63 3.64 -6.19 -4.96
C ASN A 63 4.95 -6.98 -4.90
N SER A 64 5.12 -7.78 -3.85
CA SER A 64 6.26 -8.67 -3.71
C SER A 64 6.10 -9.83 -4.68
N VAL A 65 7.05 -9.97 -5.61
CA VAL A 65 7.10 -11.15 -6.47
C VAL A 65 7.50 -12.36 -5.60
N PRO A 66 6.78 -13.48 -5.67
CA PRO A 66 7.19 -14.74 -5.03
C PRO A 66 8.62 -15.15 -5.42
N PHE A 67 9.39 -15.76 -4.52
CA PHE A 67 10.81 -16.04 -4.77
C PHE A 67 11.06 -16.95 -5.98
N ASN A 68 10.22 -17.95 -6.19
CA ASN A 68 10.25 -18.85 -7.35
C ASN A 68 10.12 -18.10 -8.69
N GLU A 69 9.38 -16.99 -8.70
CA GLU A 69 9.15 -16.13 -9.87
C GLU A 69 10.18 -14.99 -10.00
N ARG A 70 11.10 -14.82 -9.05
CA ARG A 70 12.11 -13.74 -9.09
C ARG A 70 13.28 -14.08 -9.99
N CYS A 71 13.74 -13.09 -10.73
CA CYS A 71 14.96 -13.15 -11.52
C CYS A 71 16.15 -13.70 -10.71
N CYS A 72 16.90 -14.63 -11.30
CA CYS A 72 18.06 -15.28 -10.66
C CYS A 72 19.35 -14.45 -10.75
N ALA A 73 19.34 -13.30 -11.43
CA ALA A 73 20.52 -12.43 -11.54
C ALA A 73 20.72 -11.54 -10.30
N LEU A 74 21.97 -11.18 -10.07
CA LEU A 74 22.40 -10.25 -9.03
C LEU A 74 22.39 -8.79 -9.50
N ARG A 75 22.03 -7.90 -8.59
CA ARG A 75 22.23 -6.45 -8.74
C ARG A 75 23.67 -6.09 -8.35
N ALA A 76 24.09 -4.84 -8.62
CA ALA A 76 25.41 -4.34 -8.24
C ALA A 76 25.73 -4.38 -6.73
N ASN A 77 24.71 -4.55 -5.88
CA ASN A 77 24.85 -4.75 -4.43
C ASN A 77 24.92 -6.24 -4.03
N ASN A 78 25.12 -7.15 -4.99
CA ASN A 78 25.13 -8.60 -4.79
C ASN A 78 23.82 -9.19 -4.21
N GLU A 79 22.70 -8.46 -4.30
CA GLU A 79 21.38 -8.99 -3.91
C GLU A 79 20.61 -9.53 -5.12
N GLN A 80 19.70 -10.48 -4.87
CA GLN A 80 18.80 -11.00 -5.88
C GLN A 80 17.95 -9.89 -6.52
N CYS A 81 17.85 -9.92 -7.84
CA CYS A 81 16.93 -9.09 -8.56
C CYS A 81 15.47 -9.38 -8.15
N THR A 82 14.81 -8.39 -7.56
CA THR A 82 13.40 -8.47 -7.13
C THR A 82 12.37 -8.41 -8.27
N ARG A 83 12.80 -8.39 -9.54
CA ARG A 83 11.89 -8.35 -10.70
C ARG A 83 11.43 -9.76 -11.08
N ARG A 84 10.20 -9.89 -11.61
CA ARG A 84 9.67 -11.16 -12.12
C ARG A 84 10.47 -11.64 -13.35
N LYS A 85 10.70 -12.95 -13.43
CA LYS A 85 11.26 -13.65 -14.59
C LYS A 85 10.40 -13.40 -15.84
N LYS A 86 11.02 -13.37 -17.02
CA LYS A 86 10.28 -13.22 -18.28
C LYS A 86 10.04 -14.61 -18.86
N ASN A 87 8.77 -15.00 -19.03
CA ASN A 87 8.41 -16.31 -19.59
C ASN A 87 9.09 -17.46 -18.82
N ASP A 88 9.65 -18.43 -19.55
CA ASP A 88 10.39 -19.59 -19.02
C ASP A 88 11.90 -19.31 -18.82
N ASP A 89 12.32 -18.03 -18.93
CA ASP A 89 13.71 -17.65 -18.67
C ASP A 89 14.00 -17.54 -17.16
N ARG A 90 15.27 -17.73 -16.80
CA ARG A 90 15.76 -17.54 -15.43
C ARG A 90 15.87 -16.07 -15.02
N PHE A 91 15.75 -15.14 -15.96
CA PHE A 91 16.06 -13.73 -15.77
C PHE A 91 14.89 -12.80 -16.12
N CYS A 92 14.89 -11.58 -15.58
CA CYS A 92 13.94 -10.56 -16.01
C CYS A 92 14.40 -9.91 -17.33
N GLY A 93 13.50 -9.24 -18.04
CA GLY A 93 13.79 -8.64 -19.35
C GLY A 93 14.98 -7.67 -19.39
N THR A 94 15.41 -7.13 -18.24
CA THR A 94 16.60 -6.27 -18.15
C THR A 94 17.90 -7.06 -18.03
N HIS A 95 17.90 -8.17 -17.29
CA HIS A 95 19.06 -9.07 -17.18
C HIS A 95 19.19 -10.03 -18.36
N ILE A 96 18.16 -10.14 -19.21
CA ILE A 96 18.27 -10.77 -20.52
C ILE A 96 18.99 -9.84 -21.51
N LYS A 97 18.76 -8.53 -21.39
CA LYS A 97 19.34 -7.51 -22.30
C LYS A 97 20.72 -7.02 -21.88
N GLY A 98 21.00 -6.95 -20.57
CA GLY A 98 22.30 -6.64 -20.02
C GLY A 98 22.98 -7.91 -19.57
N ILE A 99 24.26 -8.10 -19.95
CA ILE A 99 25.07 -9.27 -19.59
C ILE A 99 24.95 -9.52 -18.08
N PRO A 100 24.54 -10.72 -17.62
CA PRO A 100 24.39 -11.00 -16.20
C PRO A 100 25.77 -11.04 -15.55
N HIS A 101 26.08 -10.04 -14.71
CA HIS A 101 27.35 -9.97 -13.97
C HIS A 101 27.41 -10.96 -12.78
N GLY A 102 26.39 -11.79 -12.60
CA GLY A 102 26.34 -12.84 -11.57
C GLY A 102 24.96 -13.47 -11.47
N GLU A 103 24.92 -14.78 -11.22
CA GLU A 103 23.70 -15.56 -10.99
C GLU A 103 23.68 -16.17 -9.59
N ILE A 104 22.49 -16.41 -9.06
CA ILE A 104 22.29 -17.12 -7.80
C ILE A 104 22.18 -18.61 -8.12
N SER A 105 23.12 -19.41 -7.62
CA SER A 105 23.06 -20.87 -7.69
C SER A 105 21.83 -21.40 -6.93
N ALA A 106 21.15 -22.38 -7.52
CA ALA A 106 19.90 -22.95 -6.98
C ALA A 106 20.03 -23.53 -5.56
N ASP A 107 21.25 -23.86 -5.13
CA ASP A 107 21.53 -24.41 -3.78
C ASP A 107 21.44 -23.37 -2.65
N SER A 108 21.38 -22.08 -2.99
CA SER A 108 21.26 -20.97 -2.02
C SER A 108 19.84 -20.38 -1.98
N GLN A 109 18.83 -21.08 -2.51
CA GLN A 109 17.45 -20.65 -2.34
C GLN A 109 17.10 -20.70 -0.86
N ILE A 110 16.95 -19.50 -0.26
CA ILE A 110 16.31 -19.31 1.03
C ILE A 110 14.91 -19.93 0.88
N LYS A 111 14.74 -21.16 1.40
CA LYS A 111 13.45 -21.84 1.44
C LYS A 111 12.48 -20.86 2.08
N ASP A 112 11.36 -20.58 1.41
CA ASP A 112 10.31 -19.71 1.93
C ASP A 112 9.95 -20.15 3.36
N THR A 113 10.41 -19.41 4.36
CA THR A 113 10.11 -19.68 5.78
C THR A 113 8.72 -19.19 6.16
N VAL A 114 8.03 -18.51 5.25
CA VAL A 114 6.69 -17.95 5.47
C VAL A 114 5.65 -18.88 4.86
N LYS A 115 5.00 -19.68 5.70
CA LYS A 115 3.82 -20.46 5.33
C LYS A 115 2.56 -19.69 5.68
N LYS A 116 1.59 -19.65 4.75
CA LYS A 116 0.25 -19.15 5.05
C LYS A 116 -0.50 -20.26 5.77
N VAL A 117 -1.00 -19.96 6.98
CA VAL A 117 -1.82 -20.87 7.79
C VAL A 117 -3.21 -20.26 7.91
N GLU A 118 -4.23 -21.10 7.75
CA GLU A 118 -5.63 -20.71 7.98
C GLU A 118 -6.01 -21.06 9.41
N VAL A 119 -6.59 -20.08 10.11
CA VAL A 119 -7.02 -20.18 11.50
C VAL A 119 -8.50 -19.83 11.56
N TRP A 120 -9.29 -20.62 12.30
CA TRP A 120 -10.72 -20.37 12.51
C TRP A 120 -11.07 -20.41 13.99
N ALA A 121 -12.23 -19.83 14.32
CA ALA A 121 -12.77 -19.84 15.68
C ALA A 121 -13.59 -21.10 15.93
N GLN A 122 -13.30 -21.81 17.01
CA GLN A 122 -14.00 -23.02 17.45
C GLN A 122 -14.46 -22.87 18.89
N ASP A 123 -15.73 -23.15 19.15
CA ASP A 123 -16.26 -23.26 20.52
C ASP A 123 -15.85 -24.62 21.10
N ILE A 124 -15.13 -24.58 22.22
CA ILE A 124 -14.75 -25.74 23.01
C ILE A 124 -15.18 -25.45 24.44
N GLN A 125 -16.18 -26.21 24.92
CA GLN A 125 -16.73 -26.09 26.28
C GLN A 125 -17.19 -24.67 26.66
N GLY A 126 -17.71 -23.90 25.70
CA GLY A 126 -18.25 -22.56 25.93
C GLY A 126 -17.21 -21.44 25.87
N ILE A 127 -15.95 -21.75 25.53
CA ILE A 127 -14.89 -20.78 25.30
C ILE A 127 -14.47 -20.86 23.83
N ILE A 128 -14.37 -19.70 23.17
CA ILE A 128 -13.96 -19.59 21.78
C ILE A 128 -12.43 -19.61 21.69
N TYR A 129 -11.89 -20.60 21.00
CA TYR A 129 -10.47 -20.73 20.70
C TYR A 129 -10.19 -20.56 19.22
N PHE A 130 -9.02 -20.02 18.88
CA PHE A 130 -8.54 -19.91 17.50
C PHE A 130 -7.60 -21.08 17.19
N ILE A 131 -8.00 -21.94 16.25
CA ILE A 131 -7.30 -23.19 15.94
C ILE A 131 -6.98 -23.34 14.44
N ASP A 132 -5.94 -24.13 14.10
CA ASP A 132 -5.58 -24.47 12.72
C ASP A 132 -5.87 -25.94 12.35
N SER A 133 -5.57 -26.33 11.11
CA SER A 133 -5.72 -27.71 10.61
C SER A 133 -4.65 -28.68 11.10
N VAL A 134 -3.64 -28.19 11.83
CA VAL A 134 -2.47 -28.96 12.27
C VAL A 134 -2.56 -29.33 13.75
N GLY A 135 -3.57 -28.83 14.46
CA GLY A 135 -3.80 -29.14 15.88
C GLY A 135 -3.29 -28.06 16.84
N ASN A 136 -2.96 -26.86 16.35
CA ASN A 136 -2.46 -25.76 17.18
C ASN A 136 -3.59 -24.84 17.63
N VAL A 137 -3.47 -24.32 18.85
CA VAL A 137 -4.34 -23.30 19.44
C VAL A 137 -3.53 -22.02 19.64
N TYR A 138 -4.00 -20.91 19.08
CA TYR A 138 -3.30 -19.63 19.06
C TYR A 138 -3.83 -18.65 20.08
N ASP A 139 -2.99 -17.65 20.41
CA ASP A 139 -3.39 -16.52 21.23
C ASP A 139 -4.46 -15.65 20.52
N PRO A 140 -5.65 -15.48 21.11
CA PRO A 140 -6.71 -14.66 20.54
C PRO A 140 -6.30 -13.20 20.25
N GLN A 141 -5.46 -12.59 21.10
CA GLN A 141 -5.02 -11.21 20.93
C GLN A 141 -4.11 -11.10 19.70
N GLN A 142 -3.14 -11.99 19.58
CA GLN A 142 -2.18 -11.97 18.47
C GLN A 142 -2.82 -12.30 17.12
N VAL A 143 -3.81 -13.20 17.12
CA VAL A 143 -4.63 -13.49 15.94
C VAL A 143 -5.47 -12.27 15.55
N HIS A 144 -6.09 -11.60 16.53
CA HIS A 144 -6.89 -10.39 16.27
C HIS A 144 -6.04 -9.23 15.72
N GLU A 145 -4.81 -9.07 16.21
CA GLU A 145 -3.87 -8.05 15.77
C GLU A 145 -3.20 -8.36 14.42
N ASN A 146 -3.48 -9.52 13.80
CA ASN A 146 -2.80 -10.02 12.60
C ASN A 146 -1.28 -10.05 12.74
N GLU A 147 -0.79 -10.46 13.92
CA GLU A 147 0.63 -10.59 14.17
C GLU A 147 1.25 -11.69 13.31
N LYS A 148 2.51 -11.51 12.90
CA LYS A 148 3.25 -12.52 12.15
C LYS A 148 3.80 -13.56 13.14
N ASN A 149 3.50 -14.84 12.89
CA ASN A 149 3.84 -15.97 13.78
C ASN A 149 3.21 -15.82 15.18
N PRO A 150 1.87 -15.85 15.29
CA PRO A 150 1.20 -15.84 16.59
C PRO A 150 1.65 -17.05 17.42
N SER A 151 1.72 -16.85 18.73
CA SER A 151 2.17 -17.82 19.71
C SER A 151 1.14 -18.95 19.84
N ILE A 152 1.65 -20.17 19.91
CA ILE A 152 0.84 -21.37 20.14
C ILE A 152 0.74 -21.55 21.66
N ILE A 153 -0.47 -21.41 22.20
CA ILE A 153 -0.73 -21.55 23.64
C ILE A 153 -0.96 -23.01 24.00
N ALA A 154 -1.59 -23.78 23.11
CA ALA A 154 -1.97 -25.17 23.37
C ALA A 154 -2.07 -25.98 22.08
N LYS A 155 -2.31 -27.29 22.23
CA LYS A 155 -2.68 -28.18 21.11
C LYS A 155 -4.04 -28.79 21.37
N TYR A 156 -4.85 -28.91 20.33
CA TYR A 156 -6.15 -29.58 20.40
C TYR A 156 -6.07 -30.97 19.77
N THR A 157 -6.89 -31.88 20.27
CA THR A 157 -7.12 -33.20 19.69
C THR A 157 -8.58 -33.33 19.28
N LYS A 158 -8.82 -34.01 18.16
CA LYS A 158 -10.17 -34.33 17.70
C LYS A 158 -10.48 -35.78 18.09
N THR A 159 -11.55 -35.97 18.83
CA THR A 159 -12.05 -37.31 19.20
C THR A 159 -12.83 -37.94 18.05
N GLU A 160 -13.01 -39.27 18.06
CA GLU A 160 -13.71 -40.03 17.01
C GLU A 160 -15.16 -39.54 16.81
N ASP A 161 -15.77 -38.99 17.86
CA ASP A 161 -17.12 -38.40 17.85
C ASP A 161 -17.18 -36.99 17.21
N GLY A 162 -16.04 -36.46 16.76
CA GLY A 162 -15.95 -35.15 16.11
C GLY A 162 -15.81 -33.97 17.07
N GLU A 163 -15.74 -34.20 18.38
CA GLU A 163 -15.52 -33.15 19.38
C GLU A 163 -14.04 -32.75 19.48
N PHE A 164 -13.81 -31.45 19.62
CA PHE A 164 -12.49 -30.86 19.84
C PHE A 164 -12.21 -30.75 21.34
N LYS A 165 -11.04 -31.24 21.78
CA LYS A 165 -10.59 -31.18 23.19
C LYS A 165 -9.18 -30.60 23.28
N ILE A 166 -8.88 -29.88 24.35
CA ILE A 166 -7.54 -29.31 24.61
C ILE A 166 -6.93 -30.01 25.84
N PRO A 167 -6.07 -31.03 25.66
CA PRO A 167 -5.55 -31.84 26.76
C PRO A 167 -4.66 -31.09 27.78
N SER A 168 -4.18 -29.91 27.42
CA SER A 168 -3.32 -29.09 28.30
C SER A 168 -4.10 -28.23 29.28
N ILE A 169 -5.42 -28.11 29.11
CA ILE A 169 -6.29 -27.29 29.96
C ILE A 169 -7.34 -28.18 30.67
N PHE A 170 -7.57 -29.40 30.16
CA PHE A 170 -8.56 -30.36 30.65
C PHE A 170 -8.06 -31.80 30.61
#